data_AF-A0A0F8YRF8-F1
#
_entry.id   AF-A0A0F8YRF8-F1
#
_cell.length_a   1.000
_cell.length_b   1.000
_cell.length_c   1.000
_cell.angle_alpha   90.00
_cell.angle_beta   90.00
_cell.angle_gamma   90.00
#
_symmetry.space_group_name_H-M   'P 1'
#
loop_
_entity.id
_entity.type
_entity.pdbx_description
1 polymer ?
#
loop_
_entity_poly.entity_id
_entity_poly.type
_entity_poly.pdbx_seq_one_letter_code
_entity_poly.pdbx_strand_id
1 'polypeptide(L)'
;MYPEHEKLKAIQEQSQVICEFIEWLESGEASRDGACLEIARRDNEFGELESYFENTQPLVVRFFDIDLDKLEEEKRQMLEECRKKT
;
A
#
# COMPACT_ATOMS: atom_id res chain seq x y z
N MET A 1 -1.77 17.36 -16.23
CA MET A 1 -0.66 16.84 -15.39
C MET A 1 -1.30 15.98 -14.33
N TYR A 2 -0.73 14.82 -14.02
CA TYR A 2 -1.36 13.82 -13.14
C TYR A 2 -0.42 13.55 -11.94
N PRO A 3 -0.42 14.44 -10.92
CA PRO A 3 0.53 14.37 -9.82
C PRO A 3 0.53 13.05 -9.03
N GLU A 4 -0.63 12.44 -8.76
CA GLU A 4 -0.66 11.16 -8.04
C GLU A 4 -0.08 10.02 -8.89
N HIS A 5 -0.29 10.04 -10.21
CA HIS A 5 0.35 9.08 -11.11
C HIS A 5 1.87 9.28 -11.20
N GLU A 6 2.35 10.52 -11.17
CA GLU A 6 3.79 10.80 -11.09
C GLU A 6 4.38 10.29 -9.77
N LYS A 7 3.65 10.48 -8.66
CA LYS A 7 4.03 9.98 -7.34
C LYS A 7 4.09 8.45 -7.33
N LEU A 8 3.07 7.76 -7.84
CA LEU A 8 3.08 6.30 -7.97
C LEU A 8 4.27 5.79 -8.77
N LYS A 9 4.59 6.46 -9.89
CA LYS A 9 5.74 6.08 -10.71
C LYS A 9 7.06 6.29 -9.96
N ALA A 10 7.18 7.38 -9.20
CA ALA A 10 8.38 7.69 -8.44
C ALA A 10 8.65 6.72 -7.29
N ILE A 11 7.60 6.12 -6.71
CA ILE A 11 7.72 5.16 -5.59
C ILE A 11 7.66 3.69 -6.04
N GLN A 12 7.51 3.42 -7.33
CA GLN A 12 7.19 2.08 -7.85
C GLN A 12 8.19 1.03 -7.34
N GLU A 13 9.48 1.30 -7.49
CA GLU A 13 10.55 0.39 -7.08
C GLU A 13 10.54 0.13 -5.58
N GLN A 14 10.42 1.18 -4.75
CA GLN A 14 10.40 1.06 -3.30
C GLN A 14 9.14 0.34 -2.81
N SER A 15 7.98 0.63 -3.39
CA SER A 15 6.71 -0.02 -3.05
C SER A 15 6.75 -1.51 -3.38
N GLN A 16 7.38 -1.89 -4.50
CA GLN A 16 7.57 -3.28 -4.89
C GLN A 16 8.48 -4.01 -3.89
N VAL A 17 9.62 -3.44 -3.52
CA VAL A 17 10.51 -4.06 -2.52
C VAL A 17 9.81 -4.26 -1.17
N ILE A 18 8.99 -3.31 -0.73
CA ILE A 18 8.23 -3.43 0.52
C ILE A 18 7.19 -4.55 0.42
N CYS A 19 6.46 -4.64 -0.69
CA CYS A 19 5.49 -5.72 -0.91
C CYS A 19 6.18 -7.09 -0.93
N GLU A 20 7.26 -7.24 -1.69
CA GLU A 20 8.04 -8.48 -1.76
C GLU A 20 8.60 -8.88 -0.38
N PHE A 21 9.03 -7.91 0.42
CA PHE A 21 9.50 -8.15 1.78
C PHE A 21 8.38 -8.64 2.71
N ILE A 22 7.19 -8.05 2.64
CA ILE A 22 6.04 -8.48 3.44
C ILE A 22 5.58 -9.86 3.00
N GLU A 23 5.49 -10.12 1.70
CA GLU A 23 5.17 -11.44 1.15
C GLU A 23 6.20 -12.49 1.59
N TRP A 24 7.49 -12.15 1.60
CA TRP A 24 8.54 -13.05 2.09
C TRP A 24 8.41 -13.37 3.59
N LEU A 25 8.00 -12.38 4.41
CA LEU A 25 7.70 -12.62 5.83
C LEU A 25 6.49 -13.53 6.03
N GLU A 26 5.49 -13.43 5.14
CA GLU A 26 4.25 -14.23 5.21
C GLU A 26 4.38 -15.62 4.57
N SER A 27 5.26 -15.79 3.58
CA SER A 27 5.38 -17.03 2.78
C SER A 27 5.93 -18.23 3.56
N GLY A 28 6.37 -18.03 4.81
CA GLY A 28 6.94 -19.07 5.64
C GLY A 28 8.41 -19.38 5.35
N GLU A 29 8.99 -18.82 4.28
CA GLU A 29 10.42 -18.97 3.97
C GLU A 29 11.30 -18.20 4.97
N ALA A 30 10.82 -17.07 5.48
CA ALA A 30 11.39 -16.38 6.64
C ALA A 30 11.21 -17.19 7.94
N SER A 31 10.19 -18.05 7.96
CA SER A 31 9.59 -18.61 9.16
C SER A 31 10.00 -20.07 9.35
N ARG A 32 11.29 -20.33 9.59
CA ARG A 32 11.72 -21.65 10.09
C ARG A 32 10.99 -22.07 11.38
N ASP A 33 10.41 -21.10 12.10
CA ASP A 33 9.67 -21.29 13.35
C ASP A 33 8.19 -20.84 13.27
N GLY A 34 7.64 -20.59 12.07
CA GLY A 34 6.21 -20.22 11.93
C GLY A 34 5.85 -18.78 12.33
N ALA A 35 6.82 -17.86 12.34
CA ALA A 35 6.56 -16.43 12.53
C ALA A 35 5.68 -15.86 11.41
N CYS A 36 4.65 -15.11 11.79
CA CYS A 36 3.81 -14.27 10.93
C CYS A 36 4.05 -12.80 11.27
N LEU A 37 3.88 -11.91 10.28
CA LEU A 37 3.81 -10.48 10.54
C LEU A 37 2.44 -10.17 11.13
N GLU A 38 2.41 -9.67 12.37
CA GLU A 38 1.20 -9.13 12.99
C GLU A 38 1.32 -7.63 13.19
N ILE A 39 0.28 -6.91 12.75
CA ILE A 39 0.15 -5.48 13.01
C ILE A 39 -0.76 -5.33 14.20
N ALA A 40 -0.23 -4.72 15.26
CA ALA A 40 -0.97 -4.44 16.46
C ALA A 40 -0.99 -2.95 16.75
N ARG A 41 -2.15 -2.45 17.16
CA ARG A 41 -2.28 -1.10 17.73
C ARG A 41 -2.28 -1.23 19.24
N ARG A 42 -1.56 -0.32 19.90
CA ARG A 42 -1.68 -0.17 21.34
C ARG A 42 -2.95 0.60 21.65
N ASP A 43 -3.84 0.00 22.43
CA ASP A 43 -4.94 0.73 23.04
C ASP A 43 -4.41 1.63 24.15
N ASN A 44 -4.90 2.86 24.18
CA ASN A 44 -4.50 3.87 25.14
C ASN A 44 -5.25 3.76 26.47
N GLU A 45 -6.40 3.08 26.51
CA GLU A 45 -7.21 2.94 27.73
C GLU A 45 -6.70 1.82 28.63
N PHE A 46 -6.42 0.64 28.06
CA PHE A 46 -5.99 -0.53 28.84
C PHE A 46 -4.50 -0.88 28.63
N GLY A 47 -3.83 -0.24 27.67
CA GLY A 47 -2.41 -0.52 27.36
C GLY A 47 -2.18 -1.86 26.68
N GLU A 48 -3.25 -2.58 26.34
CA GLU A 48 -3.23 -3.85 25.63
C GLU A 48 -2.91 -3.65 24.14
N LEU A 49 -2.36 -4.69 23.51
CA LEU A 49 -2.14 -4.72 22.07
C LEU A 49 -3.35 -5.39 21.41
N GLU A 50 -4.05 -4.65 20.58
CA GLU A 50 -5.06 -5.22 19.69
C GLU A 50 -4.43 -5.50 18.33
N SER A 51 -4.23 -6.79 18.02
CA SER A 51 -3.85 -7.25 16.69
C SER A 51 -5.03 -7.08 15.73
N TYR A 52 -4.75 -6.59 14.53
CA TYR A 52 -5.74 -6.55 13.46
C TYR A 52 -5.11 -6.99 12.14
N PHE A 53 -5.92 -7.68 11.33
CA PHE A 53 -5.51 -8.05 9.98
C PHE A 53 -5.69 -6.86 9.06
N GLU A 54 -4.59 -6.40 8.48
CA GLU A 54 -4.60 -5.39 7.44
C GLU A 54 -3.79 -5.87 6.24
N ASN A 55 -4.37 -5.72 5.06
CA ASN A 55 -3.68 -6.08 3.82
C ASN A 55 -2.49 -5.13 3.56
N THR A 56 -1.48 -5.62 2.85
CA THR A 56 -0.26 -4.88 2.50
C THR A 56 -0.55 -3.57 1.75
N GLN A 57 -1.55 -3.55 0.88
CA GLN A 57 -1.85 -2.39 0.04
C GLN A 57 -2.26 -1.13 0.83
N PRO A 58 -3.22 -1.19 1.79
CA PRO A 58 -3.51 -0.07 2.69
C PRO A 58 -2.28 0.51 3.41
N LEU A 59 -1.33 -0.34 3.82
CA LEU A 59 -0.11 0.10 4.51
C LEU A 59 0.80 0.89 3.56
N VAL A 60 1.02 0.37 2.36
CA VAL A 60 1.84 1.01 1.32
C VAL A 60 1.23 2.35 0.92
N VAL A 61 -0.08 2.40 0.70
CA VAL A 61 -0.82 3.63 0.37
C VAL A 61 -0.61 4.70 1.45
N ARG A 62 -0.78 4.35 2.73
CA ARG A 62 -0.56 5.29 3.83
C ARG A 62 0.90 5.68 3.99
N PHE A 63 1.82 4.73 3.88
CA PHE A 63 3.25 4.98 4.06
C PHE A 63 3.78 5.97 3.03
N PHE A 64 3.33 5.87 1.78
CA PHE A 64 3.69 6.80 0.73
C PHE A 64 2.72 7.98 0.56
N ASP A 65 1.69 8.09 1.42
CA ASP A 65 0.71 9.17 1.39
C ASP A 65 0.00 9.29 0.02
N ILE A 66 -0.39 8.16 -0.57
CA ILE A 66 -1.08 8.13 -1.87
C ILE A 66 -2.56 8.45 -1.68
N ASP A 67 -3.06 9.44 -2.41
CA ASP A 67 -4.49 9.77 -2.44
C ASP A 67 -5.19 8.93 -3.53
N LEU A 68 -5.90 7.88 -3.11
CA LEU A 68 -6.59 6.96 -4.01
C LEU A 68 -7.78 7.61 -4.74
N ASP A 69 -8.46 8.55 -4.11
CA ASP A 69 -9.61 9.23 -4.72
C ASP A 69 -9.13 10.15 -5.85
N LYS A 70 -8.07 10.91 -5.58
CA LYS A 70 -7.43 11.76 -6.59
C LYS A 70 -6.78 10.94 -7.71
N LEU A 71 -6.18 9.79 -7.40
CA LEU A 71 -5.64 8.88 -8.40
C LEU A 71 -6.72 8.38 -9.38
N GLU A 72 -7.88 7.97 -8.87
CA GLU A 72 -8.98 7.51 -9.74
C GLU A 72 -9.57 8.67 -10.56
N GLU A 73 -9.64 9.88 -10.02
CA GLU A 73 -10.03 11.08 -10.76
C GLU A 73 -9.05 11.39 -11.91
N GLU A 74 -7.76 11.41 -11.63
CA GLU A 74 -6.71 11.61 -12.65
C GLU A 74 -6.81 10.56 -13.76
N LYS A 75 -7.06 9.30 -13.40
CA LYS A 75 -7.22 8.20 -14.36
C LYS A 75 -8.45 8.40 -15.26
N ARG A 76 -9.56 8.90 -14.73
CA ARG A 76 -10.75 9.25 -15.55
C ARG A 76 -10.43 10.35 -16.54
N GLN A 77 -9.72 11.39 -16.11
CA GLN A 77 -9.27 12.47 -16.98
C GLN A 77 -8.38 11.96 -18.12
N MET A 78 -7.42 11.08 -17.83
CA MET A 78 -6.58 10.41 -18.84
C MET A 78 -7.42 9.65 -19.88
N LEU A 79 -8.42 8.89 -19.43
CA LEU A 79 -9.30 8.12 -20.31
C LEU A 79 -10.17 9.03 -21.19
N GLU A 80 -10.69 10.13 -20.65
CA GLU A 80 -11.45 11.11 -21.44
C GLU A 80 -10.59 11.77 -22.53
N GLU A 81 -9.35 12.13 -22.21
CA GLU A 81 -8.42 12.70 -23.19
C GLU A 81 -8.11 11.71 -24.32
N CYS A 82 -7.91 10.43 -23.99
CA CYS A 82 -7.71 9.38 -24.99
C CYS A 82 -8.94 9.22 -25.90
N ARG A 83 -10.15 9.30 -25.33
CA ARG A 83 -11.41 9.22 -26.10
C ARG A 83 -11.63 10.43 -27.01
N LYS A 84 -11.21 11.63 -26.60
CA LYS A 84 -11.30 12.86 -27.42
C LYS A 84 -10.29 12.90 -28.58
N LYS A 85 -9.25 12.08 -28.53
CA LYS A 85 -8.20 11.96 -29.58
C LYS A 85 -8.52 10.92 -30.66
N THR A 86 -9.65 10.21 -30.55
CA THR A 86 -10.15 9.22 -31.51
C THR A 86 -11.36 9.79 -32.23
#